data_AF-A0A060BXL1-F1
#
_entry.id   AF-A0A060BXL1-F1
#
_cell.length_a   1.000
_cell.length_b   1.000
_cell.length_c   1.000
_cell.angle_alpha   90.00
_cell.angle_beta   90.00
_cell.angle_gamma   90.00
#
_symmetry.space_group_name_H-M   'P 1'
#
loop_
_entity.id
_entity.type
_entity.pdbx_description
1 polymer ?
#
loop_
_entity_poly.entity_id
_entity_poly.type
_entity_poly.pdbx_seq_one_letter_code
_entity_poly.pdbx_strand_id
1 'polypeptide(L)'
;MTEIKIPIGSTNKQIGNILENKKIIKSGFVFDYYVKKHNLGQFKAGYYELKPSMTLKTIAKKLEKGGASQSIKSGKVLVREGVTADQIGDVIQKR
;
A
#
# COMPACT_ATOMS: atom_id res chain seq x y z
N MET A 1 -8.65 -1.04 -12.22
CA MET A 1 -8.23 -0.92 -10.80
C MET A 1 -7.44 -2.17 -10.50
N THR A 2 -6.31 -2.06 -9.81
CA THR A 2 -5.45 -3.21 -9.53
C THR A 2 -5.26 -3.32 -8.02
N GLU A 3 -5.61 -4.49 -7.50
CA GLU A 3 -5.37 -4.83 -6.11
C GLU A 3 -3.90 -5.23 -5.92
N ILE A 4 -3.29 -4.65 -4.89
CA ILE A 4 -1.95 -4.99 -4.44
C ILE A 4 -2.00 -5.37 -2.96
N LYS A 5 -1.09 -6.27 -2.56
CA LYS A 5 -0.89 -6.64 -1.16
C LYS A 5 0.46 -6.11 -0.72
N ILE A 6 0.49 -5.33 0.35
CA ILE A 6 1.72 -4.87 1.00
C ILE A 6 1.94 -5.71 2.27
N PRO A 7 3.01 -6.50 2.34
CA PRO A 7 3.35 -7.25 3.56
C PRO A 7 3.76 -6.33 4.71
N ILE A 8 3.52 -6.78 5.96
CA ILE A 8 4.00 -6.06 7.14
C ILE A 8 5.53 -6.06 7.21
N GLY A 9 6.10 -4.95 7.67
CA GLY A 9 7.55 -4.75 7.68
C GLY A 9 8.15 -4.50 6.30
N SER A 10 7.34 -4.27 5.25
CA SER A 10 7.88 -3.91 3.94
C SER A 10 8.59 -2.57 3.99
N THR A 11 9.81 -2.53 3.47
CA THR A 11 10.57 -1.30 3.28
C THR A 11 10.03 -0.48 2.11
N ASN A 12 10.33 0.83 2.09
CA ASN A 12 9.98 1.75 1.00
C ASN A 12 10.34 1.20 -0.39
N LYS A 13 11.53 0.60 -0.50
CA LYS A 13 12.01 -0.06 -1.72
C LYS A 13 11.17 -1.28 -2.10
N GLN A 14 10.81 -2.12 -1.15
CA GLN A 14 9.96 -3.29 -1.42
C GLN A 14 8.55 -2.87 -1.87
N ILE A 15 7.97 -1.87 -1.22
CA ILE A 15 6.67 -1.30 -1.61
C ILE A 15 6.75 -0.74 -3.04
N GLY A 16 7.80 0.04 -3.34
CA GLY A 16 8.07 0.54 -4.69
C GLY A 16 8.16 -0.58 -5.73
N ASN A 17 8.90 -1.65 -5.45
CA ASN A 17 9.02 -2.79 -6.35
C ASN A 17 7.67 -3.52 -6.57
N ILE A 18 6.86 -3.69 -5.52
CA ILE A 18 5.52 -4.29 -5.63
C ILE A 18 4.63 -3.43 -6.53
N LEU A 19 4.66 -2.11 -6.33
CA LEU A 19 3.90 -1.14 -7.12
C LEU A 19 4.34 -1.15 -8.59
N GLU A 20 5.65 -1.23 -8.85
CA GLU A 20 6.23 -1.29 -10.20
C GLU A 20 5.85 -2.60 -10.91
N ASN A 21 6.00 -3.74 -10.24
CA ASN A 21 5.62 -5.06 -10.76
C ASN A 21 4.13 -5.15 -11.12
N LYS A 22 3.28 -4.47 -10.33
CA LYS A 22 1.84 -4.37 -10.59
C LYS A 22 1.47 -3.27 -11.59
N LYS A 23 2.48 -2.62 -12.20
CA LYS A 23 2.38 -1.49 -13.12
C LYS A 23 1.57 -0.30 -12.57
N ILE A 24 1.50 -0.16 -11.24
CA ILE A 24 0.84 0.98 -10.57
C ILE A 24 1.69 2.24 -10.68
N ILE A 25 3.00 2.09 -10.59
CA ILE A 25 3.97 3.17 -10.79
C ILE A 25 4.91 2.82 -11.93
N LYS A 26 5.48 3.85 -12.55
CA LYS A 26 6.47 3.67 -13.62
C LYS A 26 7.80 3.13 -13.11
N SER A 27 8.21 3.53 -11.91
CA SER A 27 9.41 2.98 -11.28
C SER A 27 9.38 3.01 -9.76
N GLY A 28 9.74 1.88 -9.13
CA GLY A 28 9.91 1.72 -7.69
C GLY A 28 10.99 2.61 -7.12
N PHE A 29 12.04 2.91 -7.89
CA PHE A 29 13.11 3.82 -7.51
C PHE A 29 12.61 5.26 -7.33
N VAL A 30 11.78 5.74 -8.25
CA VAL A 30 11.18 7.08 -8.17
C VAL A 30 10.26 7.19 -6.96
N PHE A 31 9.51 6.13 -6.66
CA PHE A 31 8.69 6.07 -5.44
C PHE A 31 9.56 6.09 -4.18
N ASP A 32 10.60 5.26 -4.08
CA ASP A 32 11.53 5.25 -2.94
C ASP A 32 12.17 6.63 -2.70
N TYR A 33 12.61 7.30 -3.78
CA TYR A 33 13.14 8.65 -3.71
C TYR A 33 12.09 9.67 -3.24
N TYR A 34 10.87 9.58 -3.77
CA TYR A 34 9.76 10.46 -3.38
C TYR A 34 9.46 10.34 -1.88
N VAL A 35 9.32 9.11 -1.37
CA VAL A 35 8.96 8.89 0.04
C VAL A 35 10.09 9.33 0.97
N LYS A 36 11.36 9.08 0.62
CA LYS A 36 12.51 9.60 1.37
C LYS A 36 12.55 11.13 1.39
N LYS A 37 12.37 11.78 0.25
CA LYS A 37 12.37 13.24 0.15
C LYS A 37 11.25 13.90 0.96
N HIS A 38 10.10 13.24 1.03
CA HIS A 38 8.94 13.73 1.76
C HIS A 38 8.85 13.20 3.21
N ASN A 39 9.87 12.49 3.71
CA ASN A 39 9.88 11.81 5.01
C ASN A 39 8.65 10.92 5.24
N LEU A 40 8.16 10.30 4.16
CA LEU A 40 7.09 9.31 4.19
C LEU A 40 7.72 7.94 4.39
N GLY A 41 7.18 7.18 5.33
CA GLY A 41 7.73 5.87 5.71
C GLY A 41 6.87 5.08 6.69
N GLN A 42 5.84 5.72 7.24
CA GLN A 42 4.84 5.06 8.10
C GLN A 42 3.76 4.39 7.25
N PHE A 43 4.19 3.58 6.29
CA PHE A 43 3.28 2.82 5.44
C PHE A 43 2.75 1.61 6.18
N LYS A 44 1.45 1.43 6.11
CA LYS A 44 0.76 0.32 6.75
C LYS A 44 0.75 -0.90 5.82
N ALA A 45 0.67 -2.07 6.42
CA ALA A 45 0.45 -3.31 5.68
C ALA A 45 -1.02 -3.43 5.29
N GLY A 46 -1.32 -4.21 4.25
CA GLY A 46 -2.70 -4.55 3.89
C GLY A 46 -2.94 -4.62 2.39
N TYR A 47 -4.23 -4.74 2.03
CA TYR A 47 -4.69 -4.74 0.65
C TYR A 47 -5.02 -3.32 0.20
N TYR A 48 -4.50 -2.92 -0.95
CA TYR A 48 -4.73 -1.60 -1.51
C TYR A 48 -5.27 -1.72 -2.91
N GLU A 49 -6.29 -0.93 -3.21
CA GLU A 49 -6.75 -0.74 -4.57
C GLU A 49 -6.17 0.57 -5.12
N LEU A 50 -5.27 0.42 -6.07
CA LEU A 50 -4.60 1.52 -6.74
C LEU A 50 -4.89 1.48 -8.23
N LYS A 51 -4.82 2.65 -8.86
CA LYS A 51 -4.91 2.79 -10.31
C LYS A 51 -3.57 3.33 -10.81
N PRO A 52 -3.06 2.83 -11.95
CA PRO A 52 -1.82 3.34 -12.55
C PRO A 52 -1.89 4.83 -12.93
N SER A 53 -3.11 5.35 -13.10
CA SER A 53 -3.37 6.77 -13.36
C SER A 53 -3.20 7.67 -12.12
N MET A 54 -2.98 7.09 -10.92
CA MET A 54 -2.79 7.86 -9.69
C MET A 54 -1.37 8.42 -9.60
N THR A 55 -1.24 9.60 -8.98
CA THR A 55 0.07 10.21 -8.72
C THR A 55 0.76 9.56 -7.52
N LEU A 56 2.09 9.67 -7.46
CA LEU A 56 2.92 9.17 -6.33
C LEU A 56 2.43 9.71 -4.99
N LYS A 57 2.02 10.99 -4.94
CA LYS A 57 1.43 11.63 -3.76
C LYS A 57 0.18 10.91 -3.28
N THR A 58 -0.75 10.59 -4.18
CA THR A 58 -1.99 9.89 -3.85
C THR A 58 -1.73 8.47 -3.38
N ILE A 59 -0.78 7.78 -4.02
CA ILE A 59 -0.37 6.43 -3.64
C ILE A 59 0.26 6.43 -2.24
N ALA A 60 1.23 7.31 -1.99
CA ALA A 60 1.89 7.43 -0.69
C ALA A 60 0.88 7.78 0.41
N LYS A 61 -0.01 8.76 0.19
CA LYS A 61 -1.08 9.09 1.14
C LYS A 61 -2.01 7.91 1.44
N LYS A 62 -2.36 7.10 0.44
CA LYS A 62 -3.16 5.88 0.64
C LYS A 62 -2.42 4.88 1.52
N LEU A 63 -1.14 4.66 1.23
CA LEU A 63 -0.30 3.74 2.00
C LEU A 63 -0.14 4.19 3.47
N GLU A 64 -0.04 5.49 3.72
CA GLU A 64 -0.01 6.08 5.08
C GLU A 64 -1.36 5.98 5.80
N LYS A 65 -2.47 6.22 5.08
CA LYS A 65 -3.82 6.12 5.66
C LYS A 65 -4.11 4.70 6.16
N GLY A 66 -3.64 3.68 5.44
CA GLY A 66 -3.87 2.27 5.77
C GLY A 66 -4.59 1.49 4.69
N GLY A 67 -4.25 0.21 4.58
CA GLY A 67 -4.85 -0.73 3.62
C GLY A 67 -6.09 -1.41 4.19
N ALA A 68 -6.90 -1.99 3.32
CA ALA A 68 -8.00 -2.86 3.71
C ALA A 68 -7.48 -4.17 4.30
N SER A 69 -8.20 -4.69 5.29
CA SER A 69 -7.91 -5.99 5.93
C SER A 69 -8.33 -7.18 5.07
N GLN A 70 -9.28 -6.98 4.16
CA GLN A 70 -9.78 -8.00 3.22
C GLN A 70 -9.66 -7.55 1.77
N SER A 71 -9.63 -8.53 0.85
CA SER A 71 -9.58 -8.26 -0.59
C SER A 71 -10.81 -7.47 -1.05
N ILE A 72 -10.55 -6.39 -1.79
CA ILE A 72 -11.55 -5.41 -2.23
C ILE A 72 -12.47 -6.00 -3.31
N LYS A 73 -12.09 -7.15 -3.90
CA LYS A 73 -12.89 -7.88 -4.89
C LYS A 73 -14.22 -8.44 -4.35
N SER A 74 -14.40 -8.52 -3.03
CA SER A 74 -15.66 -8.97 -2.42
C SER A 74 -16.67 -7.83 -2.30
N GLY A 75 -17.12 -7.28 -3.44
CA GLY A 75 -18.43 -6.64 -3.63
C GLY A 75 -18.88 -5.44 -2.77
N LYS A 76 -18.13 -5.00 -1.76
CA LYS A 76 -18.53 -3.88 -0.89
C LYS A 76 -17.44 -2.82 -0.87
N VAL A 77 -17.58 -1.87 -1.79
CA VAL A 77 -16.98 -0.54 -1.71
C VAL A 77 -17.66 0.22 -0.56
N LEU A 78 -17.42 -0.22 0.67
CA LEU A 78 -17.96 0.36 1.91
C LEU A 78 -16.89 0.54 2.99
N VAL A 79 -15.60 0.50 2.62
CA VAL A 79 -14.54 0.82 3.59
C VAL A 79 -14.39 2.33 3.61
N ARG A 80 -15.19 2.96 4.48
CA ARG A 80 -14.97 4.33 4.96
C ARG A 80 -13.49 4.46 5.30
N GLU A 81 -12.87 5.49 4.71
CA GLU A 81 -11.47 5.82 4.88
C GLU A 81 -11.11 5.82 6.38
N GLY A 82 -10.21 4.93 6.82
CA GLY A 82 -9.54 5.05 8.12
C GLY A 82 -9.97 4.09 9.24
N VAL A 83 -10.64 2.97 8.96
CA VAL A 83 -10.96 1.99 10.03
C VAL A 83 -9.93 0.85 10.03
N THR A 84 -8.89 1.07 10.83
CA THR A 84 -8.19 0.04 11.62
C THR A 84 -7.21 -0.87 10.87
N ALA A 85 -6.05 -0.32 10.54
CA ALA A 85 -4.82 -1.12 10.34
C ALA A 85 -4.27 -1.72 11.66
N ASP A 86 -4.98 -1.55 12.77
CA ASP A 86 -4.65 -2.08 14.11
C ASP A 86 -4.90 -3.59 14.24
N GLN A 87 -5.51 -4.26 13.26
CA GLN A 87 -5.83 -5.69 13.35
C GLN A 87 -4.97 -6.62 12.49
N ILE A 88 -3.94 -6.10 11.79
CA ILE A 88 -3.09 -6.94 10.91
C ILE A 88 -1.67 -7.06 11.45
N GLY A 89 -1.51 -7.06 12.77
CA GLY A 89 -0.27 -7.43 13.46
C GLY A 89 -0.02 -8.93 13.57
N ASP A 90 -1.03 -9.78 13.29
CA ASP A 90 -1.01 -11.16 13.80
C ASP A 90 -0.73 -12.28 12.77
N VAL A 91 -0.64 -12.00 11.46
CA VAL A 91 -0.63 -13.08 10.45
C VAL A 91 0.76 -13.46 9.92
N ILE A 92 1.84 -13.06 10.59
CA ILE A 92 3.19 -13.55 10.25
C ILE A 92 3.96 -14.02 11.50
N GLN A 93 3.33 -14.86 12.31
CA GLN A 93 4.07 -15.84 13.10
C GLN A 93 3.53 -17.23 12.76
N LYS A 94 4.03 -17.78 11.66
CA LYS A 94 3.91 -19.22 11.38
C LYS A 94 5.29 -19.83 11.51
N ARG A 95 5.63 -20.22 12.74
CA ARG A 95 6.40 -21.42 13.07
C ARG A 95 5.83 -22.00 14.34
#